data_AF-A0A7M2JEB5-F1
#
_entry.id   AF-A0A7M2JEB5-F1
#
_cell.length_a   1.000
_cell.length_b   1.000
_cell.length_c   1.000
_cell.angle_alpha   90.00
_cell.angle_beta   90.00
_cell.angle_gamma   90.00
#
_symmetry.space_group_name_H-M   'P 1'
#
loop_
_entity.id
_entity.type
_entity.pdbx_description
1 polymer ?
#
loop_
_entity_poly.entity_id
_entity_poly.type
_entity_poly.pdbx_seq_one_letter_code
_entity_poly.pdbx_strand_id
1 'polypeptide(L)'
;MAEGLLSLSSLFPQTMVTLLTSSFPTLARDIDGKAIAAQVLDEVREEVLLLASQQIYPALAVLLVGDDPASHVYVRNKLLRAKEAGIRSLEYRLPEDASQAQVLDLLAQLNTDALVNGILVQLPLPAHIDEAAVIHAIDPIKDVDGFHRENVGGLVQGIEVLTPCTPSGCMRLLHETCGDLSGLHAVVIGRSNIVGKPMATLLLQAHCSVSVVHSRSVDAPALCRLADIVVAAVGRPQLIDASWLKPGAVVIDVGINRITTETGTRLVGDVDYASARTVASAITPVPGGVGPMTIAYLLKNTLVASQLQRKALPRALALYL
;
A
#
# COMPACT_ATOMS: atom_id res chain seq x y z
N MET A 1 -15.46 -58.65 37.14
CA MET A 1 -14.06 -59.05 36.93
C MET A 1 -13.88 -59.36 35.45
N ALA A 2 -12.79 -58.85 34.86
CA ALA A 2 -12.38 -58.90 33.44
C ALA A 2 -13.24 -58.02 32.50
N GLU A 3 -12.88 -56.77 32.24
CA GLU A 3 -11.81 -56.31 31.32
C GLU A 3 -11.88 -56.95 29.93
N GLY A 4 -12.42 -56.19 28.97
CA GLY A 4 -12.25 -56.40 27.55
C GLY A 4 -11.83 -55.08 26.92
N LEU A 5 -10.51 -54.91 26.75
CA LEU A 5 -9.89 -53.80 26.04
C LEU A 5 -10.52 -53.67 24.63
N LEU A 6 -11.16 -52.54 24.35
CA LEU A 6 -11.34 -52.08 22.98
C LEU A 6 -9.94 -51.84 22.40
N SER A 7 -9.52 -52.64 21.43
CA SER A 7 -8.23 -52.44 20.77
C SER A 7 -8.27 -51.14 19.99
N LEU A 8 -7.33 -50.24 20.30
CA LEU A 8 -7.09 -48.95 19.61
C LEU A 8 -6.63 -49.10 18.14
N SER A 9 -6.78 -50.28 17.55
CA SER A 9 -6.31 -50.63 16.21
C SER A 9 -7.33 -50.37 15.09
N SER A 10 -8.52 -49.85 15.39
CA SER A 10 -9.54 -49.52 14.38
C SER A 10 -9.67 -48.02 14.06
N LEU A 11 -8.73 -47.18 14.51
CA LEU A 11 -8.78 -45.72 14.36
C LEU A 11 -7.80 -45.11 13.34
N PHE A 12 -7.09 -45.93 12.56
CA PHE A 12 -6.19 -45.42 11.52
C PHE A 12 -6.43 -46.14 10.19
N PRO A 13 -6.75 -45.41 9.10
CA PRO A 13 -6.79 -45.99 7.78
C PRO A 13 -5.39 -46.44 7.35
N GLN A 14 -5.36 -47.58 6.65
CA GLN A 14 -4.17 -48.24 6.15
C GLN A 14 -3.26 -47.29 5.37
N THR A 15 -1.97 -47.43 5.62
CA THR A 15 -0.85 -46.70 5.05
C THR A 15 -0.95 -46.61 3.52
N MET A 16 -1.47 -45.49 2.99
CA MET A 16 -1.15 -45.10 1.63
C MET A 16 0.32 -44.73 1.61
N VAL A 17 1.10 -45.49 0.83
CA VAL A 17 2.43 -45.09 0.40
C VAL A 17 2.24 -43.82 -0.43
N THR A 18 2.35 -42.67 0.21
CA THR A 18 2.45 -41.38 -0.47
C THR A 18 3.72 -41.43 -1.29
N LEU A 19 3.57 -41.61 -2.60
CA LEU A 19 4.63 -41.35 -3.57
C LEU A 19 5.16 -39.95 -3.25
N LEU A 20 6.41 -39.89 -2.76
CA LEU A 20 7.19 -38.67 -2.72
C LEU A 20 7.46 -38.27 -4.18
N THR A 21 6.44 -37.70 -4.84
CA THR A 21 6.70 -36.86 -5.99
C THR A 21 7.49 -35.69 -5.44
N SER A 22 8.80 -35.72 -5.65
CA SER A 22 9.64 -34.55 -5.52
C SER A 22 9.10 -33.52 -6.53
N SER A 23 8.15 -32.71 -6.08
CA SER A 23 7.77 -31.51 -6.78
C SER A 23 9.03 -30.67 -6.81
N PHE A 24 9.69 -30.60 -7.97
CA PHE A 24 10.69 -29.58 -8.24
C PHE A 24 10.14 -28.26 -7.70
N PRO A 25 10.92 -27.42 -7.00
CA PRO A 25 10.40 -26.16 -6.50
C PRO A 25 9.96 -25.35 -7.72
N THR A 26 8.65 -25.27 -7.93
CA THR A 26 8.07 -24.36 -8.91
C THR A 26 8.42 -22.97 -8.43
N LEU A 27 9.12 -22.21 -9.27
CA LEU A 27 9.43 -20.81 -9.00
C LEU A 27 8.15 -20.08 -8.56
N ALA A 28 8.30 -19.15 -7.63
CA ALA A 28 7.20 -18.35 -7.10
C ALA A 28 6.37 -17.74 -8.24
N ARG A 29 5.05 -17.69 -8.04
CA ARG A 29 4.12 -16.98 -8.93
C ARG A 29 4.32 -15.47 -8.79
N ASP A 30 4.38 -14.77 -9.91
CA ASP A 30 4.43 -13.32 -9.90
C ASP A 30 3.07 -12.75 -9.46
N ILE A 31 3.09 -11.85 -8.47
CA ILE A 31 1.93 -11.06 -8.07
C ILE A 31 1.91 -9.81 -8.95
N ASP A 32 1.12 -9.87 -10.03
CA ASP A 32 1.04 -8.79 -11.01
C ASP A 32 0.24 -7.59 -10.48
N GLY A 33 0.96 -6.69 -9.82
CA GLY A 33 0.37 -5.47 -9.28
C GLY A 33 -0.05 -4.46 -10.35
N LYS A 34 0.43 -4.56 -11.60
CA LYS A 34 -0.09 -3.73 -12.70
C LYS A 34 -1.50 -4.17 -13.09
N ALA A 35 -1.71 -5.49 -13.21
CA ALA A 35 -3.02 -6.04 -13.52
C ALA A 35 -4.04 -5.72 -12.42
N ILE A 36 -3.66 -5.92 -11.15
CA ILE A 36 -4.54 -5.63 -10.02
C ILE A 36 -4.79 -4.11 -9.88
N ALA A 37 -3.79 -3.26 -10.12
CA ALA A 37 -3.99 -1.82 -10.12
C ALA A 37 -4.97 -1.37 -11.22
N ALA A 38 -4.92 -1.99 -12.41
CA ALA A 38 -5.88 -1.71 -13.48
C ALA A 38 -7.32 -2.06 -13.05
N GLN A 39 -7.52 -3.20 -12.39
CA GLN A 39 -8.83 -3.57 -11.83
C GLN A 39 -9.34 -2.54 -10.82
N VAL A 40 -8.47 -2.09 -9.90
CA VAL A 40 -8.85 -1.04 -8.92
C VAL A 40 -9.21 0.28 -9.63
N LEU A 41 -8.50 0.65 -10.70
CA LEU A 41 -8.83 1.85 -11.48
C LEU A 41 -10.17 1.71 -12.22
N ASP A 42 -10.49 0.51 -12.70
CA ASP A 42 -11.80 0.22 -13.29
C ASP A 42 -12.93 0.32 -12.26
N GLU A 43 -12.75 -0.26 -11.07
CA GLU A 43 -13.68 -0.11 -9.92
C GLU A 43 -13.94 1.38 -9.61
N VAL A 44 -12.86 2.17 -9.50
CA VAL A 44 -12.95 3.61 -9.25
C VAL A 44 -13.70 4.33 -10.37
N ARG A 45 -13.40 4.00 -11.63
CA ARG A 45 -14.05 4.61 -12.79
C ARG A 45 -15.55 4.34 -12.81
N GLU A 46 -15.96 3.10 -12.51
CA GLU A 46 -17.38 2.74 -12.45
C GLU A 46 -18.12 3.55 -11.38
N GLU A 47 -17.54 3.68 -10.19
CA GLU A 47 -18.13 4.50 -9.13
C GLU A 47 -18.15 6.00 -9.46
N VAL A 48 -17.09 6.52 -10.11
CA VAL A 48 -17.05 7.91 -10.56
C VAL A 48 -18.12 8.19 -11.62
N LEU A 49 -18.38 7.25 -12.54
CA LEU A 49 -19.47 7.38 -13.52
C LEU A 49 -20.84 7.42 -12.84
N LEU A 50 -21.04 6.60 -11.79
CA LEU A 50 -22.25 6.65 -10.98
C LEU A 50 -22.41 8.02 -10.30
N LEU A 51 -21.35 8.58 -9.73
CA LEU A 51 -21.36 9.92 -9.14
C LEU A 51 -21.62 11.02 -10.18
N ALA A 52 -21.04 10.90 -11.38
CA ALA A 52 -21.26 11.85 -12.46
C ALA A 52 -22.74 11.92 -12.88
N SER A 53 -23.47 10.80 -12.83
CA SER A 53 -24.93 10.78 -13.07
C SER A 53 -25.71 11.62 -12.03
N GLN A 54 -25.12 11.85 -10.86
CA GLN A 54 -25.64 12.70 -9.79
C GLN A 54 -25.07 14.13 -9.83
N GLN A 55 -24.36 14.51 -10.91
CA GLN A 55 -23.64 15.79 -11.05
C GLN A 55 -22.48 15.97 -10.06
N ILE A 56 -21.83 14.87 -9.68
CA ILE A 56 -20.76 14.87 -8.68
C ILE A 56 -19.48 14.41 -9.32
N TYR A 57 -18.44 15.24 -9.19
CA TYR A 57 -17.18 15.08 -9.87
C TYR A 57 -16.05 15.16 -8.85
N PRO A 58 -15.57 14.03 -8.33
CA PRO A 58 -14.45 14.02 -7.40
C PRO A 58 -13.24 14.74 -7.97
N ALA A 59 -12.55 15.52 -7.14
CA ALA A 59 -11.35 16.24 -7.55
C ALA A 59 -10.15 16.00 -6.64
N LEU A 60 -9.00 15.78 -7.27
CA LEU A 60 -7.68 15.66 -6.64
C LEU A 60 -6.84 16.90 -6.95
N ALA A 61 -6.47 17.65 -5.92
CA ALA A 61 -5.45 18.69 -6.00
C ALA A 61 -4.07 18.08 -5.74
N VAL A 62 -3.13 18.30 -6.65
CA VAL A 62 -1.74 17.86 -6.54
C VAL A 62 -0.85 19.08 -6.43
N LEU A 63 -0.14 19.21 -5.29
CA LEU A 63 0.81 20.27 -5.03
C LEU A 63 2.24 19.77 -5.22
N LEU A 64 2.99 20.48 -6.06
CA LEU A 64 4.42 20.30 -6.26
C LEU A 64 5.15 21.57 -5.80
N VAL A 65 6.27 21.39 -5.09
CA VAL A 65 7.16 22.48 -4.70
C VAL A 65 8.56 22.17 -5.26
N GLY A 66 9.06 23.03 -6.13
CA GLY A 66 10.31 22.82 -6.86
C GLY A 66 10.14 22.13 -8.21
N ASP A 67 11.28 21.73 -8.80
CA ASP A 67 11.37 21.30 -10.21
C ASP A 67 12.12 19.96 -10.39
N ASP A 68 11.95 19.01 -9.47
CA ASP A 68 12.61 17.69 -9.58
C ASP A 68 12.09 16.90 -10.80
N PRO A 69 12.94 16.56 -11.79
CA PRO A 69 12.56 15.78 -12.98
C PRO A 69 11.86 14.46 -12.68
N ALA A 70 12.24 13.77 -11.59
CA ALA A 70 11.60 12.52 -11.21
C ALA A 70 10.15 12.74 -10.76
N SER A 71 9.91 13.80 -9.99
CA SER A 71 8.58 14.21 -9.53
C SER A 71 7.63 14.54 -10.68
N HIS A 72 8.12 15.16 -11.77
CA HIS A 72 7.29 15.44 -12.96
C HIS A 72 6.73 14.19 -13.62
N VAL A 73 7.56 13.15 -13.79
CA VAL A 73 7.13 11.89 -14.41
C VAL A 73 6.06 11.22 -13.54
N TYR A 74 6.26 11.19 -12.23
CA TYR A 74 5.29 10.64 -11.29
C TYR A 74 3.97 11.40 -11.30
N VAL A 75 4.01 12.74 -11.24
CA VAL A 75 2.81 13.57 -11.28
C VAL A 75 2.09 13.42 -12.61
N ARG A 76 2.79 13.47 -13.75
CA ARG A 76 2.19 13.25 -15.07
C ARG A 76 1.43 11.92 -15.14
N ASN A 77 2.00 10.85 -14.59
CA ASN A 77 1.33 9.56 -14.53
C ASN A 77 0.09 9.58 -13.64
N LYS A 78 0.14 10.24 -12.48
CA LYS A 78 -1.03 10.42 -11.59
C LYS A 78 -2.15 11.19 -12.29
N LEU A 79 -1.82 12.30 -12.97
CA LEU A 79 -2.79 13.10 -13.72
C LEU A 79 -3.43 12.30 -14.85
N LEU A 80 -2.64 11.50 -15.58
CA LEU A 80 -3.14 10.63 -16.64
C LEU A 80 -4.14 9.60 -16.09
N ARG A 81 -3.77 8.90 -15.01
CA ARG A 81 -4.64 7.88 -14.40
C ARG A 81 -5.89 8.48 -13.77
N ALA A 82 -5.78 9.67 -13.16
CA ALA A 82 -6.92 10.40 -12.63
C ALA A 82 -7.93 10.71 -13.75
N LYS A 83 -7.44 11.20 -14.90
CA LYS A 83 -8.26 11.47 -16.07
C LYS A 83 -8.94 10.21 -16.61
N GLU A 84 -8.21 9.10 -16.70
CA GLU A 84 -8.75 7.80 -17.13
C GLU A 84 -9.84 7.28 -16.19
N ALA A 85 -9.70 7.51 -14.88
CA ALA A 85 -10.69 7.17 -13.86
C ALA A 85 -11.86 8.17 -13.77
N GLY A 86 -11.84 9.26 -14.54
CA GLY A 86 -12.88 10.30 -14.51
C GLY A 86 -12.75 11.28 -13.33
N ILE A 87 -11.65 11.25 -12.57
CA ILE A 87 -11.38 12.16 -11.47
C ILE A 87 -10.79 13.46 -12.01
N ARG A 88 -11.34 14.60 -11.60
CA ARG A 88 -10.82 15.92 -11.97
C ARG A 88 -9.49 16.16 -11.26
N SER A 89 -8.42 16.33 -12.02
CA SER A 89 -7.11 16.60 -11.43
C SER A 89 -6.74 18.07 -11.57
N LEU A 90 -6.37 18.70 -10.46
CA LEU A 90 -5.92 20.08 -10.37
C LEU A 90 -4.45 20.08 -9.99
N GLU A 91 -3.64 20.81 -10.74
CA GLU A 91 -2.19 20.85 -10.54
C GLU A 91 -1.77 22.23 -10.05
N TYR A 92 -1.05 22.26 -8.93
CA TYR A 92 -0.51 23.47 -8.33
C TYR A 92 1.00 23.34 -8.22
N ARG A 93 1.72 24.35 -8.72
CA ARG A 93 3.18 24.37 -8.74
C ARG A 93 3.68 25.61 -8.01
N LEU A 94 4.50 25.39 -7.00
CA LEU A 94 5.25 26.43 -6.32
C LEU A 94 6.74 26.29 -6.67
N PRO A 95 7.48 27.41 -6.80
CA PRO A 95 8.91 27.35 -7.07
C PRO A 95 9.67 26.72 -5.89
N GLU A 96 10.90 26.28 -6.14
CA GLU A 96 11.74 25.64 -5.11
C GLU A 96 12.00 26.57 -3.92
N ASP A 97 12.11 27.89 -4.16
CA ASP A 97 12.32 28.91 -3.13
C ASP A 97 11.04 29.36 -2.41
N ALA A 98 9.90 28.72 -2.68
CA ALA A 98 8.66 29.01 -1.97
C ALA A 98 8.83 28.83 -0.46
N SER A 99 8.34 29.81 0.30
CA SER A 99 8.32 29.75 1.75
C SER A 99 7.28 28.75 2.25
N GLN A 100 7.51 28.20 3.45
CA GLN A 100 6.52 27.36 4.12
C GLN A 100 5.16 28.06 4.27
N ALA A 101 5.14 29.37 4.53
CA ALA A 101 3.90 30.14 4.63
C ALA A 101 3.07 30.07 3.33
N GLN A 102 3.72 30.24 2.16
CA GLN A 102 3.05 30.13 0.87
C GLN A 102 2.45 28.74 0.62
N VAL A 103 3.15 27.68 1.05
CA VAL A 103 2.63 26.30 0.98
C VAL A 103 1.39 26.14 1.85
N LEU A 104 1.46 26.60 3.10
CA LEU A 104 0.37 26.49 4.08
C LEU A 104 -0.86 27.33 3.67
N ASP A 105 -0.66 28.52 3.10
CA ASP A 105 -1.74 29.38 2.60
C ASP A 105 -2.48 28.73 1.44
N LEU A 106 -1.76 28.07 0.53
CA LEU A 106 -2.37 27.30 -0.55
C LEU A 106 -3.15 26.09 -0.01
N LEU A 107 -2.59 25.35 0.95
CA LEU A 107 -3.31 24.24 1.57
C LEU A 107 -4.59 24.71 2.28
N ALA A 108 -4.57 25.87 2.95
CA ALA A 108 -5.76 26.44 3.57
C ALA A 108 -6.87 26.76 2.54
N GLN A 109 -6.49 27.28 1.36
CA GLN A 109 -7.43 27.49 0.25
C GLN A 109 -8.01 26.16 -0.25
N LEU A 110 -7.17 25.14 -0.45
CA LEU A 110 -7.63 23.82 -0.93
C LEU A 110 -8.50 23.09 0.10
N ASN A 111 -8.22 23.25 1.40
CA ASN A 111 -9.05 22.70 2.47
C ASN A 111 -10.46 23.31 2.46
N THR A 112 -10.59 24.60 2.19
CA THR A 112 -11.90 25.29 2.19
C THR A 112 -12.66 25.16 0.86
N ASP A 113 -11.99 24.80 -0.23
CA ASP A 113 -12.64 24.59 -1.53
C ASP A 113 -13.52 23.33 -1.53
N ALA A 114 -14.84 23.52 -1.55
CA ALA A 114 -15.83 22.44 -1.59
C ALA A 114 -15.75 21.58 -2.88
N LEU A 115 -15.08 22.07 -3.92
CA LEU A 115 -14.87 21.36 -5.18
C LEU A 115 -13.56 20.54 -5.17
N VAL A 116 -12.78 20.57 -4.09
CA VAL A 116 -11.57 19.75 -3.90
C VAL A 116 -11.86 18.69 -2.85
N ASN A 117 -11.68 17.43 -3.22
CA ASN A 117 -11.96 16.29 -2.32
C ASN A 117 -10.69 15.61 -1.81
N GLY A 118 -9.64 15.59 -2.61
CA GLY A 118 -8.35 15.06 -2.21
C GLY A 118 -7.25 16.09 -2.39
N ILE A 119 -6.29 16.11 -1.47
CA ILE A 119 -5.08 16.91 -1.54
C ILE A 119 -3.90 15.95 -1.42
N LEU A 120 -2.99 16.03 -2.39
CA LEU A 120 -1.72 15.34 -2.38
C LEU A 120 -0.60 16.38 -2.45
N VAL A 121 0.31 16.34 -1.49
CA VAL A 121 1.59 17.05 -1.56
C VAL A 121 2.66 16.08 -2.04
N GLN A 122 3.28 16.38 -3.19
CA GLN A 122 4.32 15.52 -3.75
C GLN A 122 5.62 15.67 -2.94
N LEU A 123 6.10 14.55 -2.40
CA LEU A 123 7.35 14.45 -1.66
C LEU A 123 8.52 13.99 -2.56
N PRO A 124 9.78 14.31 -2.20
CA PRO A 124 10.20 15.13 -1.06
C PRO A 124 9.97 16.63 -1.30
N LEU A 125 9.77 17.38 -0.22
CA LEU A 125 9.77 18.85 -0.27
C LEU A 125 11.20 19.42 -0.19
N PRO A 126 11.42 20.67 -0.65
CA PRO A 126 12.66 21.40 -0.39
C PRO A 126 13.03 21.40 1.10
N ALA A 127 14.34 21.32 1.38
CA ALA A 127 14.85 21.08 2.73
C ALA A 127 14.51 22.16 3.78
N HIS A 128 14.16 23.38 3.35
CA HIS A 128 13.75 24.48 4.24
C HIS A 128 12.27 24.43 4.63
N ILE A 129 11.48 23.49 4.09
CA ILE A 129 10.07 23.32 4.40
C ILE A 129 9.89 22.13 5.34
N ASP A 130 9.17 22.32 6.44
CA ASP A 130 8.82 21.24 7.36
C ASP A 130 7.71 20.37 6.74
N GLU A 131 8.09 19.20 6.24
CA GLU A 131 7.19 18.19 5.67
C GLU A 131 6.06 17.79 6.62
N ALA A 132 6.36 17.62 7.92
CA ALA A 132 5.35 17.22 8.88
C ALA A 132 4.33 18.34 9.11
N ALA A 133 4.77 19.60 9.15
CA ALA A 133 3.86 20.74 9.25
C ALA A 133 2.94 20.83 8.02
N VAL A 134 3.46 20.57 6.82
CA VAL A 134 2.69 20.59 5.57
C VAL A 134 1.66 19.45 5.52
N ILE A 135 2.06 18.21 5.85
CA ILE A 135 1.13 17.07 5.90
C ILE A 135 0.02 17.31 6.91
N HIS A 136 0.35 17.82 8.10
CA HIS A 136 -0.65 18.09 9.15
C HIS A 136 -1.52 19.33 8.92
N ALA A 137 -1.22 20.13 7.90
CA ALA A 137 -2.07 21.24 7.50
C ALA A 137 -3.21 20.82 6.57
N ILE A 138 -3.13 19.62 5.98
CA ILE A 138 -4.19 19.05 5.14
C ILE A 138 -5.35 18.61 6.03
N ASP A 139 -6.58 18.97 5.69
CA ASP A 139 -7.76 18.45 6.39
C ASP A 139 -7.76 16.91 6.33
N PRO A 140 -7.90 16.19 7.46
CA PRO A 140 -7.87 14.73 7.48
C PRO A 140 -8.81 14.08 6.46
N ILE A 141 -9.97 14.69 6.18
CA ILE A 141 -10.95 14.14 5.21
C ILE A 141 -10.54 14.36 3.74
N LYS A 142 -9.51 15.19 3.50
CA LYS A 142 -8.91 15.44 2.18
C LYS A 142 -7.49 14.86 2.05
N ASP A 143 -6.91 14.35 3.12
CA ASP A 143 -5.61 13.68 3.12
C ASP A 143 -5.70 12.29 2.49
N VAL A 144 -5.71 12.28 1.16
CA VAL A 144 -5.86 11.05 0.37
C VAL A 144 -4.62 10.15 0.38
N ASP A 145 -3.49 10.64 0.88
CA ASP A 145 -2.30 9.82 1.09
C ASP A 145 -2.29 9.15 2.48
N GLY A 146 -3.19 9.57 3.38
CA GLY A 146 -3.46 8.92 4.67
C GLY A 146 -2.40 9.14 5.74
N PHE A 147 -1.56 10.16 5.61
CA PHE A 147 -0.44 10.43 6.54
C PHE A 147 -0.76 11.46 7.62
N HIS A 148 -1.92 12.11 7.56
CA HIS A 148 -2.40 12.99 8.60
C HIS A 148 -2.53 12.23 9.92
N ARG A 149 -2.05 12.82 11.02
CA ARG A 149 -2.04 12.21 12.36
C ARG A 149 -3.39 11.64 12.81
N GLU A 150 -4.50 12.26 12.41
CA GLU A 150 -5.86 11.77 12.74
C GLU A 150 -6.20 10.51 11.94
N ASN A 151 -5.84 10.44 10.66
CA ASN A 151 -6.00 9.22 9.86
C ASN A 151 -5.11 8.10 10.41
N VAL A 152 -3.86 8.39 10.76
CA VAL A 152 -2.96 7.41 11.39
C VAL A 152 -3.50 6.95 12.75
N GLY A 153 -3.96 7.87 13.59
CA GLY A 153 -4.54 7.56 14.90
C GLY A 153 -5.82 6.73 14.77
N GLY A 154 -6.68 7.07 13.82
CA GLY A 154 -7.91 6.35 13.55
C GLY A 154 -7.67 4.95 13.00
N LEU A 155 -6.67 4.79 12.12
CA LEU A 155 -6.22 3.49 11.64
C LEU A 155 -5.80 2.61 12.82
N VAL A 156 -5.03 3.12 13.79
CA VAL A 156 -4.66 2.34 14.98
C VAL A 156 -5.86 1.97 15.84
N GLN A 157 -6.87 2.84 15.92
CA GLN A 157 -8.10 2.57 16.68
C GLN A 157 -9.08 1.62 15.97
N GLY A 158 -8.87 1.33 14.68
CA GLY A 158 -9.82 0.54 13.90
C GLY A 158 -11.06 1.29 13.46
N ILE A 159 -11.01 2.63 13.43
CA ILE A 159 -12.08 3.46 12.87
C ILE A 159 -11.86 3.68 11.37
N GLU A 160 -12.94 3.93 10.64
CA GLU A 160 -12.90 4.20 9.20
C GLU A 160 -12.23 5.56 8.94
N VAL A 161 -11.13 5.52 8.17
CA VAL A 161 -10.28 6.68 7.82
C VAL A 161 -9.72 6.51 6.41
N LEU A 162 -9.16 7.57 5.84
CA LEU A 162 -8.34 7.46 4.65
C LEU A 162 -7.01 6.79 5.01
N THR A 163 -6.83 5.54 4.59
CA THR A 163 -5.65 4.75 4.94
C THR A 163 -4.50 5.00 3.96
N PRO A 164 -3.24 4.89 4.41
CA PRO A 164 -2.07 5.01 3.54
C PRO A 164 -2.15 4.19 2.26
N CYS A 165 -1.89 4.83 1.11
CA CYS A 165 -2.09 4.24 -0.22
C CYS A 165 -1.28 2.96 -0.42
N THR A 166 0.02 2.99 -0.11
CA THR A 166 0.93 1.86 -0.32
C THR A 166 0.56 0.64 0.54
N PRO A 167 0.37 0.77 1.88
CA PRO A 167 -0.16 -0.33 2.69
C PRO A 167 -1.52 -0.88 2.22
N SER A 168 -2.45 0.00 1.83
CA SER A 168 -3.77 -0.43 1.34
C SER A 168 -3.66 -1.21 0.02
N GLY A 169 -2.76 -0.77 -0.87
CA GLY A 169 -2.39 -1.50 -2.07
C GLY A 169 -1.83 -2.89 -1.76
N CYS A 170 -0.92 -2.99 -0.79
CA CYS A 170 -0.36 -4.26 -0.34
C CYS A 170 -1.45 -5.19 0.21
N MET A 171 -2.40 -4.68 0.99
CA MET A 171 -3.54 -5.47 1.47
C MET A 171 -4.36 -6.05 0.33
N ARG A 172 -4.66 -5.28 -0.72
CA ARG A 172 -5.36 -5.80 -1.91
C ARG A 172 -4.56 -6.92 -2.58
N LEU A 173 -3.25 -6.73 -2.79
CA LEU A 173 -2.38 -7.75 -3.37
C LEU A 173 -2.39 -9.05 -2.53
N LEU A 174 -2.37 -8.92 -1.21
CA LEU A 174 -2.41 -10.05 -0.28
C LEU A 174 -3.76 -10.77 -0.33
N HIS A 175 -4.88 -10.05 -0.30
CA HIS A 175 -6.20 -10.67 -0.40
C HIS A 175 -6.41 -11.41 -1.73
N GLU A 176 -5.97 -10.84 -2.85
CA GLU A 176 -6.02 -11.52 -4.16
C GLU A 176 -5.11 -12.76 -4.23
N THR A 177 -4.05 -12.80 -3.40
CA THR A 177 -3.05 -13.87 -3.42
C THR A 177 -3.37 -14.99 -2.44
N CYS A 178 -3.80 -14.63 -1.23
CA CYS A 178 -3.96 -15.54 -0.09
C CYS A 178 -5.43 -15.80 0.26
N GLY A 179 -6.36 -14.93 -0.17
CA GLY A 179 -7.75 -14.93 0.29
C GLY A 179 -7.87 -14.37 1.71
N ASP A 180 -8.36 -15.21 2.63
CA ASP A 180 -8.45 -14.88 4.05
C ASP A 180 -7.06 -14.83 4.69
N LEU A 181 -6.77 -13.75 5.40
CA LEU A 181 -5.48 -13.52 6.05
C LEU A 181 -5.50 -13.91 7.54
N SER A 182 -6.67 -14.31 8.06
CA SER A 182 -6.88 -14.62 9.47
C SER A 182 -5.95 -15.72 9.96
N GLY A 183 -5.23 -15.46 11.04
CA GLY A 183 -4.32 -16.41 11.68
C GLY A 183 -2.95 -16.56 11.00
N LEU A 184 -2.73 -15.98 9.82
CA LEU A 184 -1.42 -16.00 9.17
C LEU A 184 -0.40 -15.17 9.97
N HIS A 185 0.85 -15.61 10.00
CA HIS A 185 1.94 -14.83 10.58
C HIS A 185 2.57 -13.93 9.52
N ALA A 186 2.47 -12.62 9.70
CA ALA A 186 3.04 -11.63 8.81
C ALA A 186 4.24 -10.92 9.47
N VAL A 187 5.34 -10.81 8.74
CA VAL A 187 6.51 -10.02 9.14
C VAL A 187 6.60 -8.78 8.25
N VAL A 188 6.60 -7.60 8.86
CA VAL A 188 6.88 -6.33 8.19
C VAL A 188 8.31 -5.91 8.48
N ILE A 189 9.13 -5.82 7.43
CA ILE A 189 10.53 -5.41 7.51
C ILE A 189 10.61 -3.92 7.19
N GLY A 190 10.76 -3.10 8.24
CA GLY A 190 10.70 -1.65 8.17
C GLY A 190 9.63 -1.06 9.08
N ARG A 191 9.90 0.13 9.63
CA ARG A 191 9.02 0.81 10.60
C ARG A 191 8.79 2.29 10.27
N SER A 192 8.84 2.63 8.98
CA SER A 192 8.53 3.98 8.52
C SER A 192 7.10 4.36 8.88
N ASN A 193 6.85 5.67 9.04
CA ASN A 193 5.52 6.17 9.34
C ASN A 193 4.55 6.01 8.15
N ILE A 194 5.09 6.01 6.92
CA ILE A 194 4.31 5.98 5.68
C ILE A 194 4.00 4.56 5.17
N VAL A 195 4.79 3.55 5.57
CA VAL A 195 4.58 2.16 5.10
C VAL A 195 4.61 1.18 6.26
N GLY A 196 5.73 1.04 6.96
CA GLY A 196 5.94 -0.08 7.89
C GLY A 196 4.91 -0.16 9.03
N LYS A 197 4.71 0.95 9.75
CA LYS A 197 3.73 1.03 10.85
C LYS A 197 2.28 0.86 10.39
N PRO A 198 1.79 1.58 9.35
CA PRO A 198 0.43 1.38 8.88
C PRO A 198 0.19 -0.01 8.29
N MET A 199 1.18 -0.58 7.58
CA MET A 199 1.10 -1.96 7.08
C MET A 199 0.91 -2.98 8.20
N ALA A 200 1.70 -2.87 9.28
CA ALA A 200 1.57 -3.75 10.44
C ALA A 200 0.18 -3.62 11.09
N THR A 201 -0.37 -2.40 11.14
CA THR A 201 -1.70 -2.14 11.70
C THR A 201 -2.81 -2.75 10.83
N LEU A 202 -2.74 -2.59 9.51
CA LEU A 202 -3.72 -3.18 8.58
C LEU A 202 -3.69 -4.72 8.61
N LEU A 203 -2.51 -5.33 8.68
CA LEU A 203 -2.38 -6.78 8.83
C LEU A 203 -3.00 -7.26 10.16
N LEU A 204 -2.79 -6.51 11.24
CA LEU A 204 -3.39 -6.83 12.53
C LEU A 204 -4.92 -6.73 12.48
N GLN A 205 -5.46 -5.72 11.80
CA GLN A 205 -6.91 -5.59 11.55
C GLN A 205 -7.46 -6.73 10.69
N ALA A 206 -6.67 -7.24 9.75
CA ALA A 206 -6.99 -8.44 8.97
C ALA A 206 -6.73 -9.76 9.73
N HIS A 207 -6.62 -9.69 11.06
CA HIS A 207 -6.47 -10.84 11.96
C HIS A 207 -5.19 -11.66 11.77
N CYS A 208 -4.13 -11.08 11.18
CA CYS A 208 -2.82 -11.70 11.19
C CYS A 208 -2.16 -11.58 12.57
N SER A 209 -1.29 -12.54 12.90
CA SER A 209 -0.24 -12.31 13.89
C SER A 209 0.86 -11.49 13.23
N VAL A 210 1.30 -10.38 13.84
CA VAL A 210 2.22 -9.44 13.18
C VAL A 210 3.51 -9.24 13.96
N SER A 211 4.65 -9.41 13.29
CA SER A 211 5.97 -9.07 13.79
C SER A 211 6.56 -7.91 12.96
N VAL A 212 7.06 -6.87 13.62
CA VAL A 212 7.77 -5.77 12.94
C VAL A 212 9.27 -5.92 13.19
N VAL A 213 10.04 -6.08 12.12
CA VAL A 213 11.51 -6.17 12.19
C VAL A 213 12.16 -4.94 11.56
N HIS A 214 13.34 -4.58 12.03
CA HIS A 214 14.05 -3.36 11.65
C HIS A 214 15.55 -3.49 11.91
N SER A 215 16.33 -2.46 11.59
CA SER A 215 17.80 -2.45 11.72
C SER A 215 18.36 -2.76 13.13
N ARG A 216 17.54 -2.67 14.18
CA ARG A 216 17.89 -3.03 15.57
C ARG A 216 17.34 -4.38 16.05
N SER A 217 16.66 -5.13 15.18
CA SER A 217 16.11 -6.44 15.55
C SER A 217 17.25 -7.46 15.62
N VAL A 218 17.24 -8.30 16.66
CA VAL A 218 18.18 -9.41 16.78
C VAL A 218 17.71 -10.54 15.86
N ASP A 219 18.60 -11.00 14.97
CA ASP A 219 18.34 -12.07 14.00
C ASP A 219 17.01 -11.88 13.22
N ALA A 220 16.91 -10.77 12.50
CA ALA A 220 15.79 -10.51 11.60
C ALA A 220 15.51 -11.66 10.60
N PRO A 221 16.53 -12.33 9.99
CA PRO A 221 16.29 -13.50 9.16
C PRO A 221 15.53 -14.63 9.88
N ALA A 222 15.87 -14.93 11.13
CA ALA A 222 15.16 -15.98 11.89
C ALA A 222 13.69 -15.66 12.11
N LEU A 223 13.35 -14.40 12.41
CA LEU A 223 11.97 -13.97 12.56
C LEU A 223 11.21 -14.07 11.23
N CYS A 224 11.85 -13.70 10.12
CA CYS A 224 11.24 -13.78 8.78
C CYS A 224 10.98 -15.24 8.34
N ARG A 225 11.84 -16.19 8.73
CA ARG A 225 11.66 -17.63 8.43
C ARG A 225 10.45 -18.27 9.11
N LEU A 226 9.81 -17.58 10.06
CA LEU A 226 8.57 -18.01 10.69
C LEU A 226 7.31 -17.48 9.98
N ALA A 227 7.47 -16.57 9.01
CA ALA A 227 6.35 -15.82 8.44
C ALA A 227 5.73 -16.54 7.24
N ASP A 228 4.40 -16.52 7.18
CA ASP A 228 3.64 -16.87 5.98
C ASP A 228 3.65 -15.72 4.96
N ILE A 229 3.70 -14.48 5.47
CA ILE A 229 3.75 -13.25 4.68
C ILE A 229 4.97 -12.43 5.08
N VAL A 230 5.77 -11.97 4.12
CA VAL A 230 6.87 -11.03 4.33
C VAL A 230 6.61 -9.76 3.52
N VAL A 231 6.50 -8.61 4.19
CA VAL A 231 6.40 -7.30 3.55
C VAL A 231 7.71 -6.53 3.75
N ALA A 232 8.45 -6.31 2.66
CA ALA A 232 9.74 -5.62 2.67
C ALA A 232 9.59 -4.14 2.33
N ALA A 233 9.93 -3.25 3.27
CA ALA A 233 9.81 -1.80 3.13
C ALA A 233 10.96 -1.06 3.83
N VAL A 234 12.19 -1.41 3.46
CA VAL A 234 13.44 -0.90 4.06
C VAL A 234 14.17 0.12 3.18
N GLY A 235 13.91 0.17 1.87
CA GLY A 235 14.61 1.05 0.93
C GLY A 235 16.10 0.71 0.82
N ARG A 236 16.41 -0.58 0.76
CA ARG A 236 17.78 -1.11 0.65
C ARG A 236 17.78 -2.20 -0.43
N PRO A 237 18.46 -1.98 -1.57
CA PRO A 237 18.36 -2.88 -2.71
C PRO A 237 18.81 -4.29 -2.34
N GLN A 238 17.95 -5.27 -2.63
CA GLN A 238 18.28 -6.71 -2.55
C GLN A 238 18.82 -7.17 -1.20
N LEU A 239 18.38 -6.56 -0.09
CA LEU A 239 18.77 -6.92 1.26
C LEU A 239 18.27 -8.31 1.67
N ILE A 240 17.06 -8.67 1.24
CA ILE A 240 16.35 -9.87 1.68
C ILE A 240 16.48 -10.93 0.59
N ASP A 241 17.09 -12.07 0.92
CA ASP A 241 17.27 -13.20 0.00
C ASP A 241 16.47 -14.43 0.45
N ALA A 242 16.61 -15.55 -0.26
CA ALA A 242 15.95 -16.82 0.07
C ALA A 242 16.16 -17.29 1.52
N SER A 243 17.31 -16.98 2.14
CA SER A 243 17.64 -17.45 3.50
C SER A 243 16.77 -16.80 4.59
N TRP A 244 16.09 -15.70 4.27
CA TRP A 244 15.17 -15.02 5.17
C TRP A 244 13.76 -15.63 5.13
N LEU A 245 13.44 -16.43 4.12
CA LEU A 245 12.06 -16.79 3.80
C LEU A 245 11.72 -18.20 4.27
N LYS A 246 10.51 -18.35 4.80
CA LYS A 246 9.87 -19.66 4.97
C LYS A 246 9.57 -20.24 3.58
N PRO A 247 9.83 -21.54 3.32
CA PRO A 247 9.32 -22.20 2.12
C PRO A 247 7.81 -22.04 1.99
N GLY A 248 7.37 -21.52 0.83
CA GLY A 248 5.96 -21.22 0.56
C GLY A 248 5.47 -19.85 1.03
N ALA A 249 6.33 -18.99 1.60
CA ALA A 249 5.93 -17.64 2.00
C ALA A 249 5.46 -16.79 0.81
N VAL A 250 4.54 -15.86 1.08
CA VAL A 250 4.14 -14.80 0.14
C VAL A 250 4.96 -13.55 0.43
N VAL A 251 5.57 -12.97 -0.61
CA VAL A 251 6.49 -11.83 -0.47
C VAL A 251 5.95 -10.60 -1.18
N ILE A 252 5.75 -9.51 -0.43
CA ILE A 252 5.41 -8.19 -0.94
C ILE A 252 6.66 -7.30 -0.81
N ASP A 253 7.26 -6.97 -1.93
CA ASP A 253 8.41 -6.08 -2.05
C ASP A 253 7.94 -4.66 -2.37
N VAL A 254 7.94 -3.80 -1.34
CA VAL A 254 7.55 -2.39 -1.44
C VAL A 254 8.73 -1.51 -1.89
N GLY A 255 9.95 -2.00 -1.76
CA GLY A 255 11.16 -1.26 -2.09
C GLY A 255 11.20 -0.83 -3.55
N ILE A 256 11.60 0.41 -3.80
CA ILE A 256 11.94 0.89 -5.14
C ILE A 256 13.29 1.58 -5.05
N ASN A 257 14.33 0.85 -5.43
CA ASN A 257 15.72 1.28 -5.35
C ASN A 257 16.26 1.44 -6.78
N ARG A 258 16.89 2.58 -7.05
CA ARG A 258 17.58 2.83 -8.30
C ARG A 258 19.04 2.38 -8.17
N ILE A 259 19.47 1.48 -9.03
CA ILE A 259 20.87 1.04 -9.09
C ILE A 259 21.48 1.28 -10.46
N THR A 260 22.77 1.59 -10.48
CA THR A 260 23.56 1.75 -11.70
C THR A 260 24.24 0.43 -12.04
N THR A 261 24.08 0.00 -13.29
CA THR A 261 24.73 -1.19 -13.86
C THR A 261 25.55 -0.78 -15.08
N GLU A 262 26.41 -1.68 -15.57
CA GLU A 262 27.16 -1.46 -16.82
C GLU A 262 26.25 -1.16 -18.02
N THR A 263 25.03 -1.72 -18.02
CA THR A 263 24.01 -1.52 -19.06
C THR A 263 23.10 -0.32 -18.82
N GLY A 264 23.38 0.49 -17.79
CA GLY A 264 22.59 1.67 -17.41
C GLY A 264 21.86 1.53 -16.07
N THR A 265 20.86 2.38 -15.86
CA THR A 265 20.13 2.46 -14.59
C THR A 265 18.92 1.53 -14.60
N ARG A 266 18.76 0.73 -13.53
CA ARG A 266 17.57 -0.13 -13.33
C ARG A 266 16.93 0.07 -11.96
N LEU A 267 15.65 -0.25 -11.86
CA LEU A 267 14.93 -0.31 -10.58
C LEU A 267 14.96 -1.75 -10.05
N VAL A 268 15.19 -1.89 -8.75
CA VAL A 268 15.13 -3.14 -8.00
C VAL A 268 14.43 -2.93 -6.68
N GLY A 269 13.89 -4.02 -6.13
CA GLY A 269 13.24 -3.97 -4.84
C GLY A 269 14.21 -4.16 -3.68
N ASP A 270 13.65 -4.29 -2.48
CA ASP A 270 14.38 -4.62 -1.26
C ASP A 270 14.71 -6.11 -1.18
N VAL A 271 14.05 -6.94 -1.98
CA VAL A 271 14.23 -8.38 -2.05
C VAL A 271 15.10 -8.73 -3.26
N ASP A 272 16.05 -9.64 -3.07
CA ASP A 272 16.70 -10.32 -4.19
C ASP A 272 15.69 -11.27 -4.85
N TYR A 273 14.99 -10.73 -5.85
CA TYR A 273 13.93 -11.42 -6.57
C TYR A 273 14.34 -12.80 -7.09
N ALA A 274 15.55 -12.92 -7.65
CA ALA A 274 16.02 -14.16 -8.26
C ALA A 274 16.27 -15.24 -7.20
N SER A 275 16.77 -14.85 -6.03
CA SER A 275 16.96 -15.74 -4.89
C SER A 275 15.61 -16.09 -4.25
N ALA A 276 14.83 -15.09 -3.84
CA ALA A 276 13.59 -15.26 -3.11
C ALA A 276 12.54 -16.12 -3.84
N ARG A 277 12.44 -15.98 -5.17
CA ARG A 277 11.48 -16.76 -5.98
C ARG A 277 11.72 -18.26 -5.98
N THR A 278 12.88 -18.73 -5.51
CA THR A 278 13.17 -20.16 -5.39
C THR A 278 12.52 -20.81 -4.16
N VAL A 279 12.09 -19.99 -3.19
CA VAL A 279 11.55 -20.43 -1.90
C VAL A 279 10.10 -19.95 -1.69
N ALA A 280 9.77 -18.73 -2.12
CA ALA A 280 8.44 -18.16 -1.99
C ALA A 280 7.38 -18.91 -2.83
N SER A 281 6.12 -18.87 -2.41
CA SER A 281 5.00 -19.34 -3.23
C SER A 281 4.53 -18.28 -4.23
N ALA A 282 4.57 -17.00 -3.81
CA ALA A 282 4.25 -15.86 -4.64
C ALA A 282 5.10 -14.64 -4.24
N ILE A 283 5.44 -13.79 -5.20
CA ILE A 283 6.27 -12.61 -4.99
C ILE A 283 5.87 -11.45 -5.91
N THR A 284 5.84 -10.23 -5.40
CA THR A 284 5.66 -9.04 -6.26
C THR A 284 6.95 -8.69 -7.00
N PRO A 285 6.92 -8.47 -8.33
CA PRO A 285 8.09 -7.98 -9.06
C PRO A 285 8.35 -6.50 -8.80
N VAL A 286 9.61 -6.07 -8.92
CA VAL A 286 9.98 -4.65 -8.93
C VAL A 286 10.78 -4.36 -10.20
N PRO A 287 10.28 -3.48 -11.10
CA PRO A 287 9.00 -2.75 -11.03
C PRO A 287 7.79 -3.62 -11.42
N GLY A 288 6.58 -3.16 -11.07
CA GLY A 288 5.31 -3.76 -11.51
C GLY A 288 4.48 -4.44 -10.43
N GLY A 289 5.00 -4.53 -9.22
CA GLY A 289 4.27 -4.98 -8.02
C GLY A 289 3.56 -3.84 -7.32
N VAL A 290 4.13 -3.36 -6.21
CA VAL A 290 3.45 -2.41 -5.30
C VAL A 290 3.29 -1.01 -5.89
N GLY A 291 4.26 -0.51 -6.67
CA GLY A 291 4.23 0.87 -7.18
C GLY A 291 2.94 1.30 -7.92
N PRO A 292 2.44 0.52 -8.90
CA PRO A 292 1.14 0.77 -9.55
C PRO A 292 -0.03 0.86 -8.57
N MET A 293 -0.03 0.04 -7.51
CA MET A 293 -1.10 0.01 -6.51
C MET A 293 -1.18 1.32 -5.72
N THR A 294 -0.05 1.97 -5.44
CA THR A 294 -0.01 3.25 -4.73
C THR A 294 -0.82 4.32 -5.48
N ILE A 295 -0.70 4.39 -6.82
CA ILE A 295 -1.46 5.36 -7.62
C ILE A 295 -2.95 4.98 -7.67
N ALA A 296 -3.26 3.69 -7.84
CA ALA A 296 -4.65 3.23 -7.84
C ALA A 296 -5.37 3.56 -6.53
N TYR A 297 -4.70 3.35 -5.39
CA TYR A 297 -5.26 3.65 -4.07
C TYR A 297 -5.34 5.14 -3.77
N LEU A 298 -4.44 5.98 -4.31
CA LEU A 298 -4.60 7.44 -4.22
C LEU A 298 -5.92 7.90 -4.86
N LEU A 299 -6.24 7.35 -6.03
CA LEU A 299 -7.48 7.67 -6.75
C LEU A 299 -8.71 7.09 -6.04
N LYS A 300 -8.60 5.86 -5.52
CA LYS A 300 -9.63 5.27 -4.67
C LYS A 300 -9.89 6.10 -3.41
N ASN A 301 -8.84 6.55 -2.72
CA ASN A 301 -8.97 7.42 -1.55
C ASN A 301 -9.60 8.77 -1.92
N THR A 302 -9.31 9.33 -3.09
CA THR A 302 -9.97 10.56 -3.58
C THR A 302 -11.47 10.37 -3.76
N LEU A 303 -11.88 9.23 -4.32
CA LEU A 303 -13.29 8.86 -4.44
C LEU A 303 -13.95 8.71 -3.07
N VAL A 304 -13.32 7.96 -2.15
CA VAL A 304 -13.82 7.77 -0.77
C VAL A 304 -13.93 9.11 -0.04
N ALA A 305 -12.91 9.98 -0.14
CA ALA A 305 -12.90 11.32 0.45
C ALA A 305 -14.10 12.15 -0.03
N SER A 306 -14.40 12.12 -1.34
CA SER A 306 -15.58 12.78 -1.91
C SER A 306 -16.89 12.26 -1.30
N GLN A 307 -17.02 10.94 -1.14
CA GLN A 307 -18.18 10.31 -0.52
C GLN A 307 -18.32 10.69 0.97
N LEU A 308 -17.21 10.71 1.73
CA LEU A 308 -17.20 11.07 3.15
C LEU A 308 -17.58 12.54 3.37
N GLN A 309 -17.00 13.46 2.60
CA GLN A 309 -17.31 14.90 2.68
C GLN A 309 -18.80 15.16 2.42
N ARG A 310 -19.41 14.41 1.50
CA ARG A 310 -20.85 14.49 1.25
C ARG A 310 -21.71 13.97 2.40
N LYS A 311 -21.30 12.87 3.05
CA LYS A 311 -21.99 12.35 4.24
C LYS A 311 -21.91 13.33 5.41
N ALA A 312 -20.82 14.09 5.50
CA ALA A 312 -20.60 15.10 6.54
C ALA A 312 -21.38 16.42 6.30
N LEU A 313 -21.83 16.71 5.06
CA LEU A 313 -22.64 17.89 4.78
C LEU A 313 -24.00 17.79 5.50
N PRO A 314 -24.43 18.85 6.23
CA PRO A 314 -25.78 18.90 6.80
C PRO A 314 -26.83 18.70 5.70
N ARG A 315 -27.83 17.84 5.94
CA ARG A 315 -28.92 17.53 4.97
C ARG A 315 -29.63 18.76 4.38
N ALA A 316 -29.53 19.93 5.02
CA ALA A 316 -30.10 21.19 4.53
C ALA A 316 -29.32 21.82 3.35
N LEU A 317 -28.03 21.52 3.17
CA LEU A 317 -27.24 22.03 2.04
C LEU A 317 -27.32 21.13 0.79
N ALA A 318 -27.68 19.86 0.97
CA ALA A 318 -27.77 18.86 -0.11
C ALA A 318 -28.91 19.12 -1.12
N LEU A 319 -29.77 20.12 -0.87
CA LEU A 319 -30.87 20.52 -1.75
C LEU A 319 -30.53 21.74 -2.64
N TYR A 320 -29.32 22.31 -2.51
CA TYR A 320 -28.93 23.53 -3.21
C TYR A 320 -27.63 23.41 -4.04
N LEU A 321 -27.10 22.19 -4.18
CA LEU A 321 -26.00 21.83 -5.10
C LEU A 321 -26.47 20.67 -5.96
#